data_AF-A0A3N2KFK5-F1
#
_entry.id   AF-A0A3N2KFK5-F1
#
_cell.length_a   1.000
_cell.length_b   1.000
_cell.length_c   1.000
_cell.angle_alpha   90.00
_cell.angle_beta   90.00
_cell.angle_gamma   90.00
#
_symmetry.space_group_name_H-M   'P 1'
#
loop_
_entity.id
_entity.type
_entity.pdbx_description
1 polymer ?
#
loop_
_entity_poly.entity_id
_entity_poly.type
_entity_poly.pdbx_seq_one_letter_code
_entity_poly.pdbx_strand_id
1 'polypeptide(L)'
;MGTQYILIESEYLTRDFIDSCALGDLNKEWQKFAQFLKFTIDDYYKKNNSKYTSFIKKLKTDKYYPYTPEESSSGSLSSNFFEQSAFIVEEDLKLLNNDNSNRALIYLLLRKVIDDGNISFIIEHIMGLSKQSQTQLIGLLDKTNLEEVISFSTQITNKLQSLELLEKIVLSEIEKHIDLYQEVSKTIFRNSWLMGEEYSNSIPMPPQQYIIDILENLFATYIPVKANRKTNIVEGCKTSVKKLTSQITYNERRLDYGKKEISAIVILAPSIQVSQYETSCIDSFLYNNGYSKEKIVFKIYFIASRLDDFARQRINKAVSERFVYPNMNPDSDGIRAYLMDWASLIEHNRDKLSCAAEALKMKRIDVETTFLQEYPDLFERKNTAQLRIVK
;
A
#
# COMPACT_ATOMS: atom_id res chain seq x y z
N MET A 1 -19.70 -1.99 22.73
CA MET A 1 -18.78 -2.31 23.86
C MET A 1 -17.43 -1.68 23.59
N GLY A 2 -16.87 -0.93 24.55
CA GLY A 2 -15.53 -0.33 24.42
C GLY A 2 -14.44 -1.40 24.38
N THR A 3 -13.34 -1.12 23.69
CA THR A 3 -12.18 -2.02 23.55
C THR A 3 -11.69 -2.45 24.93
N GLN A 4 -11.89 -3.72 25.28
CA GLN A 4 -11.31 -4.31 26.49
C GLN A 4 -9.88 -4.74 26.19
N TYR A 5 -8.92 -4.08 26.81
CA TYR A 5 -7.51 -4.48 26.73
C TYR A 5 -7.28 -5.58 27.76
N ILE A 6 -6.91 -6.77 27.28
CA ILE A 6 -6.50 -7.88 28.13
C ILE A 6 -4.97 -7.86 28.18
N LEU A 7 -4.43 -7.47 29.33
CA LEU A 7 -2.99 -7.61 29.59
C LEU A 7 -2.70 -9.06 29.99
N ILE A 8 -1.73 -9.65 29.29
CA ILE A 8 -1.24 -11.01 29.54
C ILE A 8 0.22 -10.88 29.94
N GLU A 9 0.52 -11.20 31.19
CA GLU A 9 1.87 -11.27 31.71
C GLU A 9 2.32 -12.73 31.72
N SER A 10 3.44 -13.03 31.08
CA SER A 10 3.98 -14.39 31.03
C SER A 10 5.50 -14.35 30.91
N GLU A 11 6.18 -15.14 31.74
CA GLU A 11 7.64 -15.29 31.71
C GLU A 11 8.14 -15.97 30.41
N TYR A 12 7.23 -16.58 29.64
CA TYR A 12 7.54 -17.24 28.37
C TYR A 12 7.34 -16.33 27.14
N LEU A 13 6.76 -15.14 27.31
CA LEU A 13 6.58 -14.15 26.23
C LEU A 13 7.79 -13.20 26.18
N THR A 14 8.82 -13.60 25.45
CA THR A 14 10.04 -12.79 25.28
C THR A 14 9.85 -11.68 24.23
N ARG A 15 10.69 -10.65 24.29
CA ARG A 15 10.66 -9.52 23.34
C ARG A 15 10.83 -9.98 21.88
N ASP A 16 11.72 -10.95 21.65
CA ASP A 16 11.96 -11.56 20.33
C ASP A 16 10.71 -12.24 19.75
N PHE A 17 9.86 -12.80 20.62
CA PHE A 17 8.60 -13.44 20.22
C PHE A 17 7.57 -12.40 19.74
N ILE A 18 7.57 -11.20 20.34
CA ILE A 18 6.69 -10.07 19.96
C ILE A 18 7.21 -9.38 18.68
N ASP A 19 8.51 -9.25 18.51
CA ASP A 19 9.10 -8.66 17.29
C ASP A 19 8.84 -9.55 16.05
N SER A 20 8.70 -10.86 16.27
CA SER A 20 8.28 -11.84 15.26
C SER A 20 6.79 -11.73 14.86
N CYS A 21 5.98 -10.95 15.58
CA CYS A 21 4.55 -10.75 15.31
C CYS A 21 4.31 -10.05 13.96
N ALA A 22 5.27 -9.24 13.49
CA ALA A 22 5.24 -8.61 12.16
C ALA A 22 5.33 -9.62 11.00
N LEU A 23 5.80 -10.84 11.28
CA LEU A 23 5.85 -11.99 10.36
C LEU A 23 4.72 -12.99 10.65
N GLY A 24 3.63 -12.54 11.29
CA GLY A 24 2.55 -13.38 11.83
C GLY A 24 1.90 -14.34 10.83
N ASP A 25 2.00 -14.07 9.52
CA ASP A 25 1.50 -14.97 8.48
C ASP A 25 2.48 -16.09 8.08
N LEU A 26 3.77 -15.93 8.39
CA LEU A 26 4.86 -16.83 7.98
C LEU A 26 5.34 -17.74 9.11
N ASN A 27 5.18 -17.33 10.37
CA ASN A 27 5.60 -18.12 11.53
C ASN A 27 4.45 -19.02 12.04
N LYS A 28 4.51 -20.31 11.67
CA LYS A 28 3.51 -21.32 12.07
C LYS A 28 3.40 -21.53 13.59
N GLU A 29 4.46 -21.27 14.36
CA GLU A 29 4.41 -21.40 15.82
C GLU A 29 3.68 -20.21 16.47
N TRP A 30 3.94 -18.99 15.97
CA TRP A 30 3.20 -17.79 16.39
C TRP A 30 1.70 -17.93 16.08
N GLN A 31 1.33 -18.41 14.89
CA GLN A 31 -0.07 -18.63 14.53
C GLN A 31 -0.77 -19.61 15.47
N LYS A 32 -0.13 -20.75 15.78
CA LYS A 32 -0.67 -21.74 16.71
C LYS A 32 -0.82 -21.17 18.12
N PHE A 33 0.16 -20.40 18.57
CA PHE A 33 0.13 -19.79 19.90
C PHE A 33 -0.91 -18.66 20.01
N ALA A 34 -1.04 -17.80 19.00
CA ALA A 34 -2.06 -16.76 18.94
C ALA A 34 -3.48 -17.35 18.89
N GLN A 35 -3.67 -18.43 18.11
CA GLN A 35 -4.93 -19.18 18.11
C GLN A 35 -5.20 -19.83 19.47
N PHE A 36 -4.19 -20.43 20.11
CA PHE A 36 -4.30 -20.99 21.44
C PHE A 36 -4.72 -19.93 22.47
N LEU A 37 -4.02 -18.80 22.53
CA LEU A 37 -4.36 -17.70 23.44
C LEU A 37 -5.78 -17.18 23.21
N LYS A 38 -6.13 -16.91 21.94
CA LYS A 38 -7.48 -16.46 21.59
C LYS A 38 -8.54 -17.47 22.04
N PHE A 39 -8.31 -18.76 21.78
CA PHE A 39 -9.23 -19.82 22.18
C PHE A 39 -9.35 -19.94 23.70
N THR A 40 -8.25 -19.89 24.45
CA THR A 40 -8.25 -19.97 25.91
C THR A 40 -8.94 -18.78 26.56
N ILE A 41 -8.69 -17.57 26.06
CA ILE A 41 -9.35 -16.34 26.53
C ILE A 41 -10.84 -16.40 26.21
N ASP A 42 -11.20 -16.73 24.98
CA ASP A 42 -12.59 -16.87 24.56
C ASP A 42 -13.31 -17.95 25.38
N ASP A 43 -12.70 -19.11 25.64
CA ASP A 43 -13.27 -20.18 26.45
C ASP A 43 -13.45 -19.77 27.92
N TYR A 44 -12.50 -19.03 28.49
CA TYR A 44 -12.58 -18.50 29.85
C TYR A 44 -13.77 -17.52 30.00
N TYR A 45 -13.92 -16.57 29.08
CA TYR A 45 -15.04 -15.63 29.10
C TYR A 45 -16.38 -16.28 28.73
N LYS A 46 -16.38 -17.31 27.86
CA LYS A 46 -17.58 -18.13 27.56
C LYS A 46 -18.07 -18.89 28.78
N LYS A 47 -17.17 -19.55 29.54
CA LYS A 47 -17.54 -20.34 30.73
C LYS A 47 -18.10 -19.50 31.87
N ASN A 48 -17.62 -18.27 32.05
CA ASN A 48 -18.07 -17.38 33.12
C ASN A 48 -19.33 -16.56 32.79
N ASN A 49 -19.90 -16.67 31.58
CA ASN A 49 -21.05 -15.87 31.16
C ASN A 49 -22.35 -16.70 31.07
N SER A 50 -23.08 -16.79 32.19
CA SER A 50 -24.36 -17.52 32.26
C SER A 50 -25.45 -16.98 31.29
N LYS A 51 -25.36 -15.71 30.90
CA LYS A 51 -26.23 -15.10 29.88
C LYS A 51 -25.93 -15.60 28.48
N TYR A 52 -24.66 -15.78 28.14
CA TYR A 52 -24.24 -16.35 26.86
C TYR A 52 -24.75 -17.78 26.70
N THR A 53 -24.51 -18.64 27.69
CA THR A 53 -24.93 -20.06 27.64
C THR A 53 -26.45 -20.21 27.56
N SER A 54 -27.22 -19.34 28.24
CA SER A 54 -28.69 -19.36 28.15
C SER A 54 -29.21 -18.79 26.83
N PHE A 55 -28.56 -17.77 26.26
CA PHE A 55 -28.87 -17.25 24.93
C PHE A 55 -28.61 -18.27 23.83
N ILE A 56 -27.44 -18.93 23.81
CA ILE A 56 -27.11 -19.91 22.77
C ILE A 56 -28.08 -21.09 22.78
N LYS A 57 -28.52 -21.55 23.96
CA LYS A 57 -29.58 -22.56 24.07
C LYS A 57 -30.87 -22.10 23.40
N LYS A 58 -31.29 -20.84 23.64
CA LYS A 58 -32.49 -20.27 22.99
C LYS A 58 -32.30 -20.08 21.48
N LEU A 59 -31.13 -19.59 21.06
CA LEU A 59 -30.77 -19.36 19.67
C LEU A 59 -30.81 -20.66 18.86
N LYS A 60 -30.23 -21.76 19.38
CA LYS A 60 -30.24 -23.06 18.70
C LYS A 60 -31.63 -23.70 18.61
N THR A 61 -32.53 -23.35 19.52
CA THR A 61 -33.93 -23.78 19.48
C THR A 61 -34.83 -22.85 18.66
N ASP A 62 -34.32 -21.71 18.17
CA ASP A 62 -35.10 -20.76 17.38
C ASP A 62 -35.36 -21.33 15.98
N LYS A 63 -36.59 -21.12 15.49
CA LYS A 63 -37.04 -21.61 14.18
C LYS A 63 -36.19 -21.07 13.02
N TYR A 64 -35.54 -19.91 13.20
CA TYR A 64 -34.76 -19.25 12.16
C TYR A 64 -33.25 -19.41 12.35
N TYR A 65 -32.81 -20.31 13.23
CA TYR A 65 -31.41 -20.67 13.35
C TYR A 65 -30.91 -21.27 12.02
N PRO A 66 -29.85 -20.72 11.42
CA PRO A 66 -29.59 -21.04 10.02
C PRO A 66 -28.83 -22.37 9.83
N TYR A 67 -28.14 -22.90 10.83
CA TYR A 67 -27.35 -24.13 10.70
C TYR A 67 -28.17 -25.41 10.94
N THR A 68 -27.88 -26.47 10.19
CA THR A 68 -28.53 -27.78 10.39
C THR A 68 -28.05 -28.44 11.69
N PRO A 69 -28.79 -29.43 12.24
CA PRO A 69 -28.37 -30.15 13.45
C PRO A 69 -26.98 -30.78 13.31
N GLU A 70 -26.62 -31.26 12.12
CA GLU A 70 -25.34 -31.87 11.79
C GLU A 70 -24.20 -30.83 11.76
N GLU A 71 -24.43 -29.66 11.14
CA GLU A 71 -23.49 -28.53 11.09
C GLU A 71 -23.25 -27.90 12.49
N SER A 72 -24.31 -27.83 13.30
CA SER A 72 -24.25 -27.28 14.66
C SER A 72 -23.55 -28.22 15.66
N SER A 73 -23.66 -29.55 15.46
CA SER A 73 -23.07 -30.57 16.33
C SER A 73 -21.60 -30.83 16.01
N SER A 74 -21.15 -30.56 14.78
CA SER A 74 -19.74 -30.73 14.37
C SER A 74 -18.81 -29.63 14.91
N GLY A 75 -19.36 -28.54 15.46
CA GLY A 75 -18.57 -27.45 16.02
C GLY A 75 -17.75 -26.68 14.98
N SER A 76 -18.29 -26.52 13.77
CA SER A 76 -17.62 -25.76 12.70
C SER A 76 -17.22 -24.35 13.14
N LEU A 77 -16.12 -23.82 12.60
CA LEU A 77 -15.69 -22.44 12.87
C LEU A 77 -16.78 -21.43 12.49
N SER A 78 -17.44 -21.61 11.34
CA SER A 78 -18.52 -20.72 10.87
C SER A 78 -19.70 -20.66 11.87
N SER A 79 -20.21 -21.82 12.31
CA SER A 79 -21.30 -21.87 13.29
C SER A 79 -20.93 -21.23 14.63
N ASN A 80 -19.70 -21.43 15.12
CA ASN A 80 -19.21 -20.79 16.33
C ASN A 80 -19.09 -19.27 16.20
N PHE A 81 -18.60 -18.77 15.06
CA PHE A 81 -18.50 -17.33 14.79
C PHE A 81 -19.88 -16.68 14.66
N PHE A 82 -20.84 -17.40 14.06
CA PHE A 82 -22.22 -16.94 13.97
C PHE A 82 -22.87 -16.85 15.35
N GLU A 83 -22.73 -17.89 16.18
CA GLU A 83 -23.26 -17.92 17.55
C GLU A 83 -22.74 -16.74 18.38
N GLN A 84 -21.45 -16.41 18.26
CA GLN A 84 -20.84 -15.24 18.92
C GLN A 84 -21.37 -13.92 18.36
N SER A 85 -21.45 -13.80 17.03
CA SER A 85 -21.92 -12.57 16.38
C SER A 85 -23.39 -12.29 16.68
N ALA A 86 -24.23 -13.33 16.66
CA ALA A 86 -25.63 -13.26 17.02
C ALA A 86 -25.84 -12.85 18.49
N PHE A 87 -24.97 -13.31 19.41
CA PHE A 87 -25.02 -12.86 20.80
C PHE A 87 -24.73 -11.37 20.97
N ILE A 88 -23.73 -10.85 20.25
CA ILE A 88 -23.39 -9.42 20.26
C ILE A 88 -24.55 -8.59 19.70
N VAL A 89 -25.14 -9.05 18.59
CA VAL A 89 -26.29 -8.37 17.96
C VAL A 89 -27.54 -8.42 18.86
N GLU A 90 -27.74 -9.48 19.64
CA GLU A 90 -28.85 -9.58 20.57
C GLU A 90 -28.78 -8.56 21.72
N GLU A 91 -27.58 -8.22 22.21
CA GLU A 91 -27.43 -7.22 23.28
C GLU A 91 -27.95 -5.84 22.85
N ASP A 92 -27.73 -5.46 21.59
CA ASP A 92 -28.15 -4.17 21.04
C ASP A 92 -29.58 -4.21 20.45
N LEU A 93 -29.94 -5.26 19.71
CA LEU A 93 -31.20 -5.31 18.93
C LEU A 93 -32.31 -6.16 19.57
N LYS A 94 -32.00 -7.00 20.58
CA LYS A 94 -32.94 -7.87 21.30
C LYS A 94 -33.89 -8.67 20.38
N LEU A 95 -33.33 -9.31 19.36
CA LEU A 95 -34.05 -9.99 18.28
C LEU A 95 -34.90 -11.17 18.76
N LEU A 96 -34.39 -11.97 19.69
CA LEU A 96 -35.11 -13.09 20.29
C LEU A 96 -36.17 -12.63 21.30
N ASN A 97 -35.87 -11.57 22.07
CA ASN A 97 -36.76 -11.14 23.15
C ASN A 97 -37.99 -10.33 22.67
N ASN A 98 -37.90 -9.65 21.53
CA ASN A 98 -38.97 -8.78 21.01
C ASN A 98 -39.81 -9.40 19.89
N ASP A 99 -39.65 -10.70 19.65
CA ASP A 99 -40.27 -11.45 18.54
C ASP A 99 -40.24 -10.72 17.19
N ASN A 100 -39.07 -10.16 16.90
CA ASN A 100 -38.87 -9.28 15.75
C ASN A 100 -39.03 -10.07 14.45
N SER A 101 -39.96 -9.65 13.60
CA SER A 101 -40.23 -10.26 12.28
C SER A 101 -38.99 -10.33 11.38
N ASN A 102 -38.00 -9.48 11.65
CA ASN A 102 -36.78 -9.36 10.86
C ASN A 102 -35.64 -10.27 11.38
N ARG A 103 -35.86 -11.02 12.48
CA ARG A 103 -34.87 -11.94 13.08
C ARG A 103 -34.34 -12.97 12.09
N ALA A 104 -35.24 -13.57 11.30
CA ALA A 104 -34.88 -14.53 10.26
C ALA A 104 -33.92 -13.92 9.21
N LEU A 105 -34.18 -12.68 8.83
CA LEU A 105 -33.39 -11.95 7.83
C LEU A 105 -32.01 -11.59 8.39
N ILE A 106 -31.93 -11.11 9.62
CA ILE A 106 -30.66 -10.73 10.26
C ILE A 106 -29.76 -11.95 10.45
N TYR A 107 -30.31 -13.10 10.82
CA TYR A 107 -29.56 -14.36 10.94
C TYR A 107 -29.07 -14.88 9.59
N LEU A 108 -29.87 -14.74 8.53
CA LEU A 108 -29.42 -15.07 7.17
C LEU A 108 -28.29 -14.14 6.70
N LEU A 109 -28.37 -12.85 6.99
CA LEU A 109 -27.33 -11.86 6.65
C LEU A 109 -26.04 -12.12 7.42
N LEU A 110 -26.11 -12.36 8.72
CA LEU A 110 -24.95 -12.70 9.55
C LEU A 110 -24.25 -13.96 9.05
N ARG A 111 -25.01 -15.03 8.76
CA ARG A 111 -24.44 -16.26 8.20
C ARG A 111 -23.74 -15.99 6.87
N LYS A 112 -24.38 -15.23 5.98
CA LYS A 112 -23.83 -14.96 4.65
C LYS A 112 -22.62 -14.02 4.65
N VAL A 113 -22.55 -13.07 5.58
CA VAL A 113 -21.34 -12.26 5.80
C VAL A 113 -20.19 -13.12 6.32
N ILE A 114 -20.48 -14.09 7.19
CA ILE A 114 -19.48 -15.01 7.76
C ILE A 114 -19.01 -16.03 6.71
N ASP A 115 -19.91 -16.50 5.85
CA ASP A 115 -19.60 -17.51 4.83
C ASP A 115 -18.95 -16.87 3.57
N ASP A 116 -19.42 -15.69 3.12
CA ASP A 116 -19.06 -15.11 1.81
C ASP A 116 -18.41 -13.70 1.87
N GLY A 117 -18.41 -13.01 3.02
CA GLY A 117 -17.72 -11.71 3.20
C GLY A 117 -18.27 -10.52 2.40
N ASN A 118 -19.41 -10.64 1.72
CA ASN A 118 -19.86 -9.65 0.72
C ASN A 118 -21.08 -8.81 1.17
N ILE A 119 -20.88 -7.49 1.31
CA ILE A 119 -21.88 -6.49 1.73
C ILE A 119 -22.91 -6.16 0.63
N SER A 120 -22.61 -6.42 -0.64
CA SER A 120 -23.50 -6.09 -1.76
C SER A 120 -24.81 -6.89 -1.73
N PHE A 121 -24.81 -8.09 -1.15
CA PHE A 121 -26.03 -8.89 -0.95
C PHE A 121 -26.97 -8.32 0.12
N ILE A 122 -26.42 -7.55 1.06
CA ILE A 122 -27.16 -6.98 2.19
C ILE A 122 -28.18 -5.96 1.70
N ILE A 123 -27.82 -5.18 0.67
CA ILE A 123 -28.62 -4.05 0.17
C ILE A 123 -29.78 -4.53 -0.70
N GLU A 124 -29.65 -5.63 -1.43
CA GLU A 124 -30.76 -6.24 -2.20
C GLU A 124 -31.97 -6.59 -1.34
N HIS A 125 -31.78 -6.83 -0.05
CA HIS A 125 -32.83 -7.28 0.87
C HIS A 125 -33.19 -6.25 1.95
N ILE A 126 -32.72 -5.00 1.85
CA ILE A 126 -33.19 -3.90 2.69
C ILE A 126 -34.58 -3.48 2.20
N MET A 127 -35.60 -3.76 3.02
CA MET A 127 -37.00 -3.44 2.73
C MET A 127 -37.24 -1.92 2.76
N GLY A 128 -37.78 -1.40 1.65
CA GLY A 128 -38.36 -0.05 1.51
C GLY A 128 -38.24 0.56 0.11
N LEU A 129 -37.30 0.09 -0.71
CA LEU A 129 -37.05 0.63 -2.05
C LEU A 129 -37.83 -0.16 -3.12
N SER A 130 -38.37 0.55 -4.11
CA SER A 130 -39.01 -0.07 -5.28
C SER A 130 -37.99 -0.90 -6.08
N LYS A 131 -38.44 -1.93 -6.82
CA LYS A 131 -37.57 -2.73 -7.71
C LYS A 131 -36.72 -1.86 -8.65
N GLN A 132 -37.27 -0.73 -9.12
CA GLN A 132 -36.57 0.21 -9.99
C GLN A 132 -35.43 0.95 -9.24
N SER A 133 -35.69 1.40 -8.02
CA SER A 133 -34.69 2.08 -7.17
C SER A 133 -33.58 1.13 -6.71
N GLN A 134 -33.89 -0.15 -6.48
CA GLN A 134 -32.89 -1.17 -6.19
C GLN A 134 -31.94 -1.39 -7.37
N THR A 135 -32.47 -1.58 -8.59
CA THR A 135 -31.65 -1.77 -9.79
C THR A 135 -30.80 -0.53 -10.13
N GLN A 136 -31.33 0.68 -9.88
CA GLN A 136 -30.58 1.92 -10.10
C GLN A 136 -29.49 2.15 -9.03
N LEU A 137 -29.76 1.83 -7.76
CA LEU A 137 -28.77 1.92 -6.67
C LEU A 137 -27.65 0.89 -6.85
N ILE A 138 -27.98 -0.33 -7.25
CA ILE A 138 -27.00 -1.37 -7.64
C ILE A 138 -26.19 -0.88 -8.83
N GLY A 139 -26.82 -0.29 -9.85
CA GLY A 139 -26.11 0.29 -11.00
C GLY A 139 -25.24 1.51 -10.66
N LEU A 140 -25.57 2.28 -9.63
CA LEU A 140 -24.74 3.38 -9.12
C LEU A 140 -23.57 2.85 -8.28
N LEU A 141 -23.77 1.82 -7.47
CA LEU A 141 -22.73 1.14 -6.68
C LEU A 141 -21.77 0.30 -7.54
N ASP A 142 -22.26 -0.39 -8.57
CA ASP A 142 -21.41 -1.07 -9.56
C ASP A 142 -20.58 -0.07 -10.38
N LYS A 143 -21.07 1.16 -10.56
CA LYS A 143 -20.30 2.27 -11.15
C LYS A 143 -19.39 2.98 -10.15
N THR A 144 -19.61 2.77 -8.86
CA THR A 144 -18.85 3.38 -7.78
C THR A 144 -18.29 2.29 -6.91
N ASN A 145 -17.18 1.72 -7.38
CA ASN A 145 -16.41 0.81 -6.56
C ASN A 145 -15.81 1.58 -5.37
N LEU A 146 -16.64 1.82 -4.35
CA LEU A 146 -16.33 2.64 -3.19
C LEU A 146 -15.15 2.04 -2.42
N GLU A 147 -15.02 0.72 -2.45
CA GLU A 147 -13.87 -0.02 -1.94
C GLU A 147 -12.61 0.23 -2.78
N GLU A 148 -12.70 0.24 -4.12
CA GLU A 148 -11.59 0.71 -4.98
C GLU A 148 -11.26 2.18 -4.74
N VAL A 149 -12.26 3.05 -4.52
CA VAL A 149 -12.03 4.48 -4.22
C VAL A 149 -11.34 4.65 -2.87
N ILE A 150 -11.77 3.93 -1.84
CA ILE A 150 -11.17 3.97 -0.50
C ILE A 150 -9.76 3.38 -0.53
N SER A 151 -9.56 2.21 -1.17
CA SER A 151 -8.25 1.58 -1.29
C SER A 151 -7.29 2.43 -2.12
N PHE A 152 -7.74 3.01 -3.23
CA PHE A 152 -6.94 3.94 -4.04
C PHE A 152 -6.61 5.23 -3.28
N SER A 153 -7.55 5.81 -2.54
CA SER A 153 -7.29 6.97 -1.67
C SER A 153 -6.27 6.66 -0.57
N THR A 154 -6.33 5.46 0.01
CA THR A 154 -5.36 4.99 1.01
C THR A 154 -3.98 4.80 0.38
N GLN A 155 -3.92 4.22 -0.82
CA GLN A 155 -2.67 4.08 -1.59
C GLN A 155 -2.04 5.43 -1.91
N ILE A 156 -2.82 6.42 -2.39
CA ILE A 156 -2.32 7.78 -2.63
C ILE A 156 -1.76 8.39 -1.34
N THR A 157 -2.49 8.25 -0.24
CA THR A 157 -2.06 8.79 1.06
C THR A 157 -0.73 8.19 1.51
N ASN A 158 -0.59 6.87 1.43
CA ASN A 158 0.66 6.18 1.76
C ASN A 158 1.81 6.61 0.85
N LYS A 159 1.56 6.76 -0.47
CA LYS A 159 2.56 7.24 -1.44
C LYS A 159 3.01 8.68 -1.13
N LEU A 160 2.08 9.57 -0.75
CA LEU A 160 2.39 10.94 -0.33
C LEU A 160 3.24 10.98 0.94
N GLN A 161 2.90 10.16 1.94
CA GLN A 161 3.71 10.03 3.17
C GLN A 161 5.12 9.52 2.88
N SER A 162 5.26 8.53 1.98
CA SER A 162 6.56 8.04 1.53
C SER A 162 7.39 9.15 0.86
N LEU A 163 6.76 10.01 0.03
CA LEU A 163 7.46 11.16 -0.58
C LEU A 163 7.90 12.18 0.46
N GLU A 164 7.07 12.48 1.46
CA GLU A 164 7.41 13.42 2.53
C GLU A 164 8.58 12.90 3.37
N LEU A 165 8.58 11.61 3.70
CA LEU A 165 9.69 10.96 4.40
C LEU A 165 10.96 11.02 3.54
N LEU A 166 10.85 10.69 2.24
CA LEU A 166 11.98 10.69 1.32
C LEU A 166 12.57 12.10 1.17
N GLU A 167 11.75 13.13 1.02
CA GLU A 167 12.17 14.54 0.96
C GLU A 167 12.97 14.95 2.21
N LYS A 168 12.50 14.56 3.40
CA LYS A 168 13.23 14.82 4.65
C LYS A 168 14.60 14.13 4.65
N ILE A 169 14.69 12.88 4.18
CA ILE A 169 15.93 12.09 4.19
C ILE A 169 16.93 12.61 3.14
N VAL A 170 16.48 13.00 1.95
CA VAL A 170 17.37 13.26 0.79
C VAL A 170 17.56 14.73 0.45
N LEU A 171 16.73 15.65 0.95
CA LEU A 171 16.83 17.09 0.66
C LEU A 171 16.97 17.94 1.94
N SER A 172 16.02 17.83 2.87
CA SER A 172 15.86 18.84 3.92
C SER A 172 16.67 18.56 5.20
N GLU A 173 16.79 17.30 5.60
CA GLU A 173 17.32 16.89 6.91
C GLU A 173 18.33 15.73 6.82
N ILE A 174 19.06 15.62 5.70
CA ILE A 174 20.01 14.53 5.43
C ILE A 174 20.94 14.26 6.63
N GLU A 175 21.38 15.31 7.30
CA GLU A 175 22.29 15.25 8.45
C GLU A 175 21.70 14.59 9.70
N LYS A 176 20.39 14.74 9.91
CA LYS A 176 19.67 14.11 11.03
C LYS A 176 19.35 12.65 10.72
N HIS A 177 19.32 12.29 9.43
CA HIS A 177 18.85 11.00 8.91
C HIS A 177 19.94 10.26 8.13
N ILE A 178 21.20 10.38 8.54
CA ILE A 178 22.35 9.75 7.84
C ILE A 178 22.19 8.23 7.75
N ASP A 179 21.76 7.60 8.84
CA ASP A 179 21.55 6.15 8.88
C ASP A 179 20.41 5.72 7.92
N LEU A 180 19.35 6.54 7.84
CA LEU A 180 18.27 6.30 6.88
C LEU A 180 18.73 6.55 5.43
N TYR A 181 19.62 7.52 5.19
CA TYR A 181 20.17 7.78 3.85
C TYR A 181 20.96 6.58 3.32
N GLN A 182 21.72 5.90 4.18
CA GLN A 182 22.44 4.67 3.79
C GLN A 182 21.51 3.57 3.28
N GLU A 183 20.24 3.62 3.69
CA GLU A 183 19.19 2.67 3.36
C GLU A 183 18.22 3.19 2.28
N VAL A 184 18.47 4.37 1.68
CA VAL A 184 17.60 4.96 0.65
C VAL A 184 17.46 4.07 -0.58
N SER A 185 18.53 3.37 -0.99
CA SER A 185 18.45 2.38 -2.06
C SER A 185 17.39 1.30 -1.78
N LYS A 186 17.31 0.78 -0.54
CA LYS A 186 16.27 -0.17 -0.13
C LYS A 186 14.89 0.47 -0.11
N THR A 187 14.80 1.74 0.31
CA THR A 187 13.54 2.51 0.28
C THR A 187 13.03 2.71 -1.15
N ILE A 188 13.89 3.05 -2.11
CA ILE A 188 13.51 3.16 -3.53
C ILE A 188 13.11 1.79 -4.07
N PHE A 189 13.86 0.73 -3.77
CA PHE A 189 13.52 -0.62 -4.22
C PHE A 189 12.09 -1.01 -3.79
N ARG A 190 11.73 -0.77 -2.52
CA ARG A 190 10.37 -0.98 -2.00
C ARG A 190 9.33 -0.04 -2.62
N ASN A 191 9.73 1.16 -3.01
CA ASN A 191 8.88 2.17 -3.63
C ASN A 191 9.21 2.33 -5.12
N SER A 192 9.32 1.22 -5.86
CA SER A 192 9.70 1.23 -7.28
C SER A 192 8.76 2.09 -8.15
N TRP A 193 7.53 2.33 -7.69
CA TRP A 193 6.56 3.25 -8.31
C TRP A 193 7.09 4.68 -8.53
N LEU A 194 8.10 5.11 -7.77
CA LEU A 194 8.78 6.41 -7.95
C LEU A 194 9.39 6.56 -9.34
N MET A 195 9.80 5.45 -9.96
CA MET A 195 10.43 5.42 -11.29
C MET A 195 9.42 5.29 -12.42
N GLY A 196 8.14 5.00 -12.11
CA GLY A 196 7.10 4.76 -13.10
C GLY A 196 5.88 4.05 -12.50
N GLU A 197 4.68 4.37 -12.99
CA GLU A 197 3.45 3.74 -12.48
C GLU A 197 3.38 2.25 -12.81
N GLU A 198 4.07 1.81 -13.87
CA GLU A 198 4.18 0.41 -14.26
C GLU A 198 4.79 -0.48 -13.16
N TYR A 199 5.46 0.11 -12.16
CA TYR A 199 6.00 -0.59 -11.01
C TYR A 199 5.06 -0.64 -9.80
N SER A 200 3.92 0.06 -9.82
CA SER A 200 3.00 0.16 -8.66
C SER A 200 2.42 -1.19 -8.25
N ASN A 201 2.16 -2.07 -9.23
CA ASN A 201 1.56 -3.39 -9.00
C ASN A 201 2.58 -4.53 -9.17
N SER A 202 3.86 -4.22 -9.37
CA SER A 202 4.90 -5.22 -9.49
C SER A 202 5.52 -5.52 -8.13
N ILE A 203 5.75 -6.80 -7.84
CA ILE A 203 6.58 -7.20 -6.70
C ILE A 203 8.03 -6.88 -7.09
N PRO A 204 8.75 -6.02 -6.34
CA PRO A 204 10.16 -5.75 -6.62
C PRO A 204 10.97 -7.04 -6.51
N MET A 205 11.70 -7.40 -7.56
CA MET A 205 12.48 -8.63 -7.63
C MET A 205 13.90 -8.30 -8.12
N PRO A 206 14.96 -8.80 -7.47
CA PRO A 206 16.32 -8.62 -7.99
C PRO A 206 16.52 -9.42 -9.29
N PRO A 207 17.36 -8.94 -10.23
CA PRO A 207 17.71 -9.66 -11.44
C PRO A 207 18.66 -10.84 -11.14
N GLN A 208 19.00 -11.60 -12.18
CA GLN A 208 19.97 -12.70 -12.09
C GLN A 208 21.36 -12.21 -11.65
N GLN A 209 22.04 -13.01 -10.81
CA GLN A 209 23.31 -12.63 -10.18
C GLN A 209 24.37 -12.13 -11.16
N TYR A 210 24.54 -12.78 -12.32
CA TYR A 210 25.55 -12.33 -13.30
C TYR A 210 25.28 -10.91 -13.83
N ILE A 211 24.02 -10.48 -13.93
CA ILE A 211 23.68 -9.11 -14.36
C ILE A 211 24.02 -8.14 -13.24
N ILE A 212 23.72 -8.51 -12.00
CA ILE A 212 24.09 -7.74 -10.81
C ILE A 212 25.62 -7.53 -10.81
N ASP A 213 26.40 -8.59 -10.95
CA ASP A 213 27.86 -8.53 -10.92
C ASP A 213 28.43 -7.60 -12.01
N ILE A 214 27.86 -7.63 -13.23
CA ILE A 214 28.27 -6.72 -14.31
C ILE A 214 27.92 -5.27 -13.96
N LEU A 215 26.69 -5.01 -13.49
CA LEU A 215 26.26 -3.65 -13.14
C LEU A 215 27.05 -3.08 -11.96
N GLU A 216 27.37 -3.91 -10.96
CA GLU A 216 28.22 -3.53 -9.83
C GLU A 216 29.66 -3.22 -10.28
N ASN A 217 30.22 -4.01 -11.18
CA ASN A 217 31.55 -3.74 -11.74
C ASN A 217 31.58 -2.42 -12.53
N LEU A 218 30.57 -2.19 -13.38
CA LEU A 218 30.44 -0.93 -14.12
C LEU A 218 30.26 0.26 -13.18
N PHE A 219 29.45 0.10 -12.13
CA PHE A 219 29.24 1.13 -11.12
C PHE A 219 30.57 1.45 -10.41
N ALA A 220 31.29 0.44 -9.93
CA ALA A 220 32.57 0.62 -9.25
C ALA A 220 33.65 1.23 -10.14
N THR A 221 33.62 0.93 -11.45
CA THR A 221 34.62 1.41 -12.42
C THR A 221 34.38 2.85 -12.85
N TYR A 222 33.12 3.20 -13.18
CA TYR A 222 32.81 4.46 -13.85
C TYR A 222 32.13 5.50 -12.96
N ILE A 223 31.36 5.07 -11.96
CA ILE A 223 30.58 5.99 -11.13
C ILE A 223 31.39 6.40 -9.90
N PRO A 224 31.54 7.71 -9.61
CA PRO A 224 32.26 8.15 -8.42
C PRO A 224 31.51 7.73 -7.16
N VAL A 225 32.13 6.86 -6.36
CA VAL A 225 31.56 6.40 -5.08
C VAL A 225 31.51 7.52 -4.04
N LYS A 226 32.47 8.46 -4.09
CA LYS A 226 32.59 9.64 -3.22
C LYS A 226 33.07 10.85 -4.02
N ALA A 227 32.83 12.04 -3.48
CA ALA A 227 33.41 13.27 -4.01
C ALA A 227 34.95 13.17 -4.03
N ASN A 228 35.55 13.55 -5.17
CA ASN A 228 36.99 13.55 -5.40
C ASN A 228 37.45 14.93 -5.92
N ARG A 229 38.73 15.09 -6.24
CA ARG A 229 39.27 16.38 -6.71
C ARG A 229 38.70 16.88 -8.05
N LYS A 230 38.10 15.99 -8.84
CA LYS A 230 37.49 16.28 -10.15
C LYS A 230 35.99 16.51 -10.06
N THR A 231 35.33 16.08 -8.97
CA THR A 231 33.89 16.26 -8.78
C THR A 231 33.59 17.64 -8.22
N ASN A 232 32.53 18.26 -8.71
CA ASN A 232 31.98 19.44 -8.05
C ASN A 232 31.25 19.02 -6.77
N ILE A 233 31.43 19.81 -5.70
CA ILE A 233 30.80 19.54 -4.40
C ILE A 233 29.59 20.45 -4.26
N VAL A 234 28.48 19.89 -3.79
CA VAL A 234 27.28 20.67 -3.45
C VAL A 234 27.62 21.72 -2.38
N GLU A 235 27.34 22.99 -2.67
CA GLU A 235 27.54 24.09 -1.74
C GLU A 235 26.80 23.88 -0.41
N GLY A 236 27.42 24.26 0.71
CA GLY A 236 26.82 24.12 2.05
C GLY A 236 26.81 22.69 2.62
N CYS A 237 27.34 21.71 1.89
CA CYS A 237 27.37 20.30 2.34
C CYS A 237 28.30 20.10 3.55
N LYS A 238 27.75 19.65 4.69
CA LYS A 238 28.52 19.37 5.92
C LYS A 238 29.38 18.10 5.81
N THR A 239 30.41 18.02 6.66
CA THR A 239 31.40 16.93 6.67
C THR A 239 30.78 15.54 6.89
N SER A 240 29.69 15.44 7.64
CA SER A 240 28.97 14.19 7.87
C SER A 240 28.32 13.67 6.58
N VAL A 241 27.67 14.54 5.80
CA VAL A 241 27.05 14.22 4.50
C VAL A 241 28.09 13.87 3.44
N LYS A 242 29.28 14.50 3.48
CA LYS A 242 30.41 14.15 2.60
C LYS A 242 30.94 12.72 2.76
N LYS A 243 30.64 12.05 3.87
CA LYS A 243 31.04 10.66 4.10
C LYS A 243 30.13 9.65 3.39
N LEU A 244 28.90 10.06 3.05
CA LEU A 244 27.93 9.22 2.34
C LEU A 244 28.43 8.89 0.93
N THR A 245 28.08 7.70 0.47
CA THR A 245 28.52 7.14 -0.80
C THR A 245 27.38 7.07 -1.81
N SER A 246 27.75 7.01 -3.08
CA SER A 246 26.85 6.60 -4.14
C SER A 246 26.38 5.16 -3.89
N GLN A 247 25.16 4.84 -4.31
CA GLN A 247 24.52 3.53 -4.13
C GLN A 247 23.91 3.08 -5.47
N ILE A 248 23.74 1.77 -5.63
CA ILE A 248 23.04 1.19 -6.76
C ILE A 248 22.00 0.18 -6.25
N THR A 249 20.84 0.14 -6.88
CA THR A 249 19.82 -0.89 -6.65
C THR A 249 19.18 -1.28 -7.97
N TYR A 250 18.51 -2.43 -8.01
CA TYR A 250 18.03 -3.04 -9.24
C TYR A 250 16.69 -3.72 -9.04
N ASN A 251 15.87 -3.70 -10.08
CA ASN A 251 14.58 -4.37 -10.13
C ASN A 251 14.38 -5.05 -11.49
N GLU A 252 13.92 -6.30 -11.49
CA GLU A 252 13.54 -7.08 -12.67
C GLU A 252 12.01 -7.09 -12.77
N ARG A 253 11.51 -6.73 -13.95
CA ARG A 253 10.10 -6.84 -14.32
C ARG A 253 9.97 -7.71 -15.55
N ARG A 254 9.04 -8.66 -15.54
CA ARG A 254 8.74 -9.47 -16.74
C ARG A 254 7.83 -8.66 -17.66
N LEU A 255 8.18 -8.65 -18.95
CA LEU A 255 7.38 -8.07 -20.02
C LEU A 255 6.72 -9.19 -20.84
N ASP A 256 5.81 -8.79 -21.72
CA ASP A 256 5.17 -9.70 -22.66
C ASP A 256 6.18 -10.35 -23.62
N TYR A 257 5.79 -11.50 -24.19
CA TYR A 257 6.57 -12.25 -25.18
C TYR A 257 7.95 -12.72 -24.70
N GLY A 258 8.11 -12.94 -23.39
CA GLY A 258 9.35 -13.46 -22.80
C GLY A 258 10.48 -12.43 -22.77
N LYS A 259 10.16 -11.15 -22.89
CA LYS A 259 11.11 -10.06 -22.66
C LYS A 259 11.19 -9.75 -21.17
N LYS A 260 12.34 -9.24 -20.73
CA LYS A 260 12.56 -8.75 -19.37
C LYS A 260 12.93 -7.29 -19.41
N GLU A 261 12.47 -6.54 -18.42
CA GLU A 261 12.93 -5.19 -18.14
C GLU A 261 13.79 -5.23 -16.89
N ILE A 262 14.99 -4.67 -16.97
CA ILE A 262 15.89 -4.52 -15.84
C ILE A 262 16.05 -3.04 -15.57
N SER A 263 15.59 -2.62 -14.40
CA SER A 263 15.74 -1.26 -13.92
C SER A 263 16.96 -1.18 -13.01
N ALA A 264 17.92 -0.33 -13.34
CA ALA A 264 19.07 -0.05 -12.48
C ALA A 264 18.98 1.41 -12.00
N ILE A 265 19.00 1.60 -10.69
CA ILE A 265 18.84 2.92 -10.07
C ILE A 265 20.14 3.26 -9.36
N VAL A 266 20.84 4.24 -9.90
CA VAL A 266 22.11 4.76 -9.42
C VAL A 266 21.84 6.06 -8.67
N ILE A 267 22.04 6.04 -7.37
CA ILE A 267 21.93 7.21 -6.49
C ILE A 267 23.34 7.74 -6.29
N LEU A 268 23.62 8.95 -6.77
CA LEU A 268 24.92 9.58 -6.57
C LEU A 268 25.06 10.09 -5.14
N ALA A 269 26.30 10.10 -4.63
CA ALA A 269 26.59 10.59 -3.29
C ALA A 269 26.05 12.03 -3.13
N PRO A 270 25.42 12.36 -2.00
CA PRO A 270 24.70 13.62 -1.85
C PRO A 270 25.62 14.86 -1.85
N SER A 271 26.91 14.64 -1.64
CA SER A 271 27.94 15.68 -1.75
C SER A 271 28.35 15.99 -3.19
N ILE A 272 28.03 15.14 -4.17
CA ILE A 272 28.41 15.31 -5.56
C ILE A 272 27.35 16.15 -6.28
N GLN A 273 27.79 17.24 -6.89
CA GLN A 273 27.00 17.99 -7.86
C GLN A 273 27.33 17.48 -9.26
N VAL A 274 26.33 16.99 -9.98
CA VAL A 274 26.52 16.45 -11.33
C VAL A 274 26.82 17.59 -12.28
N SER A 275 27.98 17.50 -12.91
CA SER A 275 28.53 18.43 -13.87
C SER A 275 29.04 17.68 -15.11
N GLN A 276 29.90 18.32 -15.90
CA GLN A 276 30.53 17.70 -17.07
C GLN A 276 31.28 16.41 -16.75
N TYR A 277 32.03 16.35 -15.64
CA TYR A 277 32.81 15.16 -15.27
C TYR A 277 31.90 13.96 -14.97
N GLU A 278 30.89 14.15 -14.12
CA GLU A 278 29.92 13.09 -13.79
C GLU A 278 29.11 12.67 -15.00
N THR A 279 28.78 13.60 -15.89
CA THR A 279 28.11 13.30 -17.17
C THR A 279 28.98 12.37 -18.03
N SER A 280 30.30 12.59 -18.09
CA SER A 280 31.24 11.68 -18.80
C SER A 280 31.38 10.31 -18.11
N CYS A 281 31.28 10.26 -16.78
CA CYS A 281 31.20 9.00 -16.03
C CYS A 281 29.94 8.21 -16.38
N ILE A 282 28.79 8.88 -16.45
CA ILE A 282 27.51 8.30 -16.88
C ILE A 282 27.62 7.77 -18.32
N ASP A 283 28.20 8.56 -19.23
CA ASP A 283 28.41 8.14 -20.62
C ASP A 283 29.27 6.86 -20.67
N SER A 284 30.35 6.81 -19.90
CA SER A 284 31.25 5.65 -19.84
C SER A 284 30.55 4.41 -19.26
N PHE A 285 29.71 4.59 -18.24
CA PHE A 285 28.88 3.52 -17.67
C PHE A 285 27.89 2.97 -18.70
N LEU A 286 27.28 3.83 -19.51
CA LEU A 286 26.29 3.41 -20.52
C LEU A 286 26.92 2.78 -21.77
N TYR A 287 28.16 3.12 -22.14
CA TYR A 287 28.80 2.55 -23.34
C TYR A 287 29.47 1.19 -23.08
N ASN A 288 30.03 0.96 -21.90
CA ASN A 288 30.85 -0.24 -21.62
C ASN A 288 30.02 -1.46 -21.16
N ASN A 289 28.77 -1.54 -21.59
CA ASN A 289 27.82 -2.56 -21.16
C ASN A 289 28.11 -3.92 -21.82
N GLY A 290 28.66 -4.87 -21.05
CA GLY A 290 29.06 -6.20 -21.50
C GLY A 290 27.98 -7.28 -21.47
N TYR A 291 26.71 -6.93 -21.26
CA TYR A 291 25.60 -7.88 -21.15
C TYR A 291 24.86 -8.10 -22.49
N SER A 292 24.35 -9.32 -22.70
CA SER A 292 23.53 -9.66 -23.87
C SER A 292 22.20 -8.91 -23.84
N LYS A 293 21.90 -8.20 -24.92
CA LYS A 293 20.69 -7.38 -25.10
C LYS A 293 19.51 -8.17 -25.67
N GLU A 294 19.69 -9.47 -25.95
CA GLU A 294 18.62 -10.29 -26.50
C GLU A 294 17.50 -10.48 -25.48
N LYS A 295 16.31 -9.92 -25.79
CA LYS A 295 15.09 -9.98 -24.97
C LYS A 295 15.18 -9.24 -23.61
N ILE A 296 16.21 -8.43 -23.38
CA ILE A 296 16.34 -7.61 -22.16
C ILE A 296 16.32 -6.13 -22.53
N VAL A 297 15.46 -5.37 -21.87
CA VAL A 297 15.39 -3.90 -21.96
C VAL A 297 15.91 -3.31 -20.65
N PHE A 298 16.90 -2.44 -20.72
CA PHE A 298 17.44 -1.76 -19.54
C PHE A 298 16.81 -0.38 -19.39
N LYS A 299 16.37 -0.05 -18.17
CA LYS A 299 16.00 1.31 -17.77
C LYS A 299 16.94 1.75 -16.65
N ILE A 300 17.79 2.72 -16.93
CA ILE A 300 18.84 3.14 -15.99
C ILE A 300 18.55 4.55 -15.51
N TYR A 301 18.40 4.71 -14.20
CA TYR A 301 18.05 5.99 -13.57
C TYR A 301 19.26 6.50 -12.78
N PHE A 302 19.70 7.71 -13.07
CA PHE A 302 20.72 8.42 -12.32
C PHE A 302 20.05 9.53 -11.50
N ILE A 303 20.12 9.42 -10.18
CA ILE A 303 19.50 10.35 -9.24
C ILE A 303 20.60 11.10 -8.49
N ALA A 304 20.58 12.43 -8.62
CA ALA A 304 21.54 13.32 -8.00
C ALA A 304 20.89 14.20 -6.92
N SER A 305 21.71 14.73 -6.01
CA SER A 305 21.23 15.80 -5.11
C SER A 305 21.15 17.15 -5.83
N ARG A 306 22.07 17.42 -6.76
CA ARG A 306 22.06 18.66 -7.53
C ARG A 306 22.64 18.45 -8.94
N LEU A 307 21.97 19.03 -9.93
CA LEU A 307 22.46 19.14 -11.30
C LEU A 307 22.90 20.59 -11.57
N ASP A 308 24.05 20.76 -12.22
CA ASP A 308 24.45 22.06 -12.78
C ASP A 308 23.78 22.33 -14.14
N ASP A 309 24.03 23.52 -14.69
CA ASP A 309 23.44 23.95 -15.96
C ASP A 309 23.87 23.06 -17.14
N PHE A 310 25.11 22.56 -17.12
CA PHE A 310 25.62 21.67 -18.17
C PHE A 310 24.84 20.34 -18.18
N ALA A 311 24.67 19.73 -17.02
CA ALA A 311 23.93 18.49 -16.84
C ALA A 311 22.44 18.68 -17.18
N ARG A 312 21.83 19.79 -16.75
CA ARG A 312 20.42 20.12 -17.09
C ARG A 312 20.22 20.28 -18.58
N GLN A 313 21.13 20.96 -19.28
CA GLN A 313 21.05 21.11 -20.73
C GLN A 313 21.13 19.79 -21.49
N ARG A 314 21.73 18.74 -20.92
CA ARG A 314 21.79 17.41 -21.54
C ARG A 314 20.43 16.69 -21.52
N ILE A 315 19.57 16.97 -20.55
CA ILE A 315 18.31 16.25 -20.34
C ILE A 315 17.23 16.72 -21.34
N ASN A 316 16.35 15.81 -21.78
CA ASN A 316 15.17 16.09 -22.62
C ASN A 316 15.44 16.75 -23.98
N LYS A 317 16.64 16.62 -24.55
CA LYS A 317 16.97 17.27 -25.84
C LYS A 317 16.13 16.81 -27.05
N ALA A 318 15.45 15.66 -26.99
CA ALA A 318 14.85 15.05 -28.17
C ALA A 318 13.54 14.26 -27.95
N VAL A 319 12.95 14.23 -26.75
CA VAL A 319 11.83 13.32 -26.42
C VAL A 319 10.76 14.01 -25.59
N SER A 320 9.50 13.58 -25.74
CA SER A 320 8.33 14.01 -24.95
C SER A 320 8.29 13.45 -23.53
N GLU A 321 9.15 12.48 -23.21
CA GLU A 321 9.33 11.91 -21.87
C GLU A 321 10.24 12.80 -21.00
N ARG A 322 9.90 12.96 -19.71
CA ARG A 322 10.71 13.73 -18.77
C ARG A 322 11.94 12.95 -18.29
N PHE A 323 13.02 13.69 -18.03
CA PHE A 323 14.30 13.24 -17.48
C PHE A 323 15.14 12.37 -18.42
N VAL A 324 14.79 12.28 -19.70
CA VAL A 324 15.51 11.42 -20.65
C VAL A 324 16.93 11.93 -20.86
N TYR A 325 17.89 11.01 -20.70
CA TYR A 325 19.29 11.26 -20.98
C TYR A 325 19.63 10.81 -22.41
N PRO A 326 20.18 11.68 -23.28
CA PRO A 326 20.12 11.53 -24.74
C PRO A 326 21.12 10.54 -25.33
N ASN A 327 21.89 9.82 -24.52
CA ASN A 327 23.12 9.19 -24.99
C ASN A 327 22.98 7.75 -25.51
N MET A 328 21.75 7.27 -25.69
CA MET A 328 21.47 5.92 -26.22
C MET A 328 20.25 5.97 -27.13
N ASN A 329 20.30 5.28 -28.26
CA ASN A 329 19.16 5.17 -29.16
C ASN A 329 18.30 3.97 -28.68
N PRO A 330 17.07 4.19 -28.14
CA PRO A 330 16.32 3.15 -27.43
C PRO A 330 16.03 1.91 -28.30
N ASP A 331 15.86 2.13 -29.60
CA ASP A 331 15.47 1.11 -30.57
C ASP A 331 16.63 0.20 -31.00
N SER A 332 17.87 0.69 -30.99
CA SER A 332 19.04 -0.12 -31.37
C SER A 332 19.78 -0.68 -30.16
N ASP A 333 19.81 0.05 -29.05
CA ASP A 333 20.66 -0.30 -27.91
C ASP A 333 19.93 -1.04 -26.79
N GLY A 334 18.59 -1.04 -26.77
CA GLY A 334 17.81 -1.67 -25.71
C GLY A 334 18.02 -1.05 -24.33
N ILE A 335 18.64 0.12 -24.24
CA ILE A 335 18.91 0.86 -23.00
C ILE A 335 18.21 2.21 -23.08
N ARG A 336 17.42 2.52 -22.05
CA ARG A 336 16.87 3.86 -21.80
C ARG A 336 17.49 4.43 -20.53
N ALA A 337 18.08 5.61 -20.62
CA ALA A 337 18.73 6.26 -19.49
C ALA A 337 17.98 7.53 -19.08
N TYR A 338 17.94 7.80 -17.78
CA TYR A 338 17.31 8.98 -17.20
C TYR A 338 18.25 9.65 -16.21
N LEU A 339 18.29 10.98 -16.22
CA LEU A 339 19.06 11.79 -15.27
C LEU A 339 18.13 12.81 -14.61
N MET A 340 18.11 12.84 -13.28
CA MET A 340 17.23 13.72 -12.51
C MET A 340 17.86 14.10 -11.16
N ASP A 341 17.42 15.22 -10.60
CA ASP A 341 17.66 15.52 -9.19
C ASP A 341 16.49 15.06 -8.31
N TRP A 342 16.78 14.87 -7.02
CA TRP A 342 15.80 14.46 -6.02
C TRP A 342 14.58 15.39 -5.95
N ALA A 343 14.79 16.70 -6.04
CA ALA A 343 13.71 17.69 -5.98
C ALA A 343 12.73 17.49 -7.15
N SER A 344 13.26 17.40 -8.37
CA SER A 344 12.47 17.21 -9.58
C SER A 344 11.73 15.86 -9.57
N LEU A 345 12.36 14.79 -9.08
CA LEU A 345 11.74 13.48 -8.96
C LEU A 345 10.57 13.48 -7.96
N ILE A 346 10.76 14.10 -6.80
CA ILE A 346 9.73 14.18 -5.75
C ILE A 346 8.57 15.06 -6.22
N GLU A 347 8.86 16.23 -6.78
CA GLU A 347 7.86 17.16 -7.31
C GLU A 347 7.04 16.50 -8.43
N HIS A 348 7.68 15.85 -9.40
CA HIS A 348 7.00 15.15 -10.48
C HIS A 348 6.05 14.05 -9.98
N ASN A 349 6.46 13.27 -8.98
CA ASN A 349 5.60 12.24 -8.39
C ASN A 349 4.48 12.86 -7.54
N ARG A 350 4.75 13.98 -6.85
CA ARG A 350 3.74 14.73 -6.08
C ARG A 350 2.67 15.30 -6.99
N ASP A 351 3.03 15.87 -8.13
CA ASP A 351 2.09 16.39 -9.14
C ASP A 351 1.18 15.27 -9.65
N LYS A 352 1.75 14.13 -10.04
CA LYS A 352 0.98 12.96 -10.48
C LYS A 352 -0.04 12.49 -9.44
N LEU A 353 0.39 12.37 -8.18
CA LEU A 353 -0.48 11.98 -7.07
C LEU A 353 -1.54 13.04 -6.78
N SER A 354 -1.22 14.32 -6.93
CA SER A 354 -2.17 15.42 -6.80
C SER A 354 -3.27 15.31 -7.86
N CYS A 355 -2.91 15.12 -9.13
CA CYS A 355 -3.87 14.91 -10.21
C CYS A 355 -4.75 13.68 -9.97
N ALA A 356 -4.16 12.57 -9.49
CA ALA A 356 -4.92 11.37 -9.13
C ALA A 356 -5.90 11.62 -7.97
N ALA A 357 -5.49 12.40 -6.97
CA ALA A 357 -6.34 12.78 -5.84
C ALA A 357 -7.49 13.71 -6.27
N GLU A 358 -7.23 14.66 -7.16
CA GLU A 358 -8.26 15.54 -7.74
C GLU A 358 -9.28 14.74 -8.55
N ALA A 359 -8.83 13.81 -9.40
CA ALA A 359 -9.71 12.92 -10.14
C ALA A 359 -10.61 12.10 -9.19
N LEU A 360 -10.09 11.64 -8.05
CA LEU A 360 -10.87 10.94 -7.04
C LEU A 360 -11.89 11.84 -6.33
N LYS A 361 -11.52 13.08 -6.00
CA LYS A 361 -12.46 14.07 -5.44
C LYS A 361 -13.56 14.40 -6.43
N MET A 362 -13.24 14.58 -7.71
CA MET A 362 -14.23 14.83 -8.76
C MET A 362 -15.19 13.64 -8.90
N LYS A 363 -14.69 12.40 -8.92
CA LYS A 363 -15.54 11.21 -8.90
C LYS A 363 -16.44 11.15 -7.66
N ARG A 364 -15.93 11.48 -6.47
CA ARG A 364 -16.73 11.52 -5.24
C ARG A 364 -17.84 12.58 -5.30
N ILE A 365 -17.53 13.78 -5.80
CA ILE A 365 -18.49 14.87 -5.95
C ILE A 365 -19.55 14.50 -6.99
N ASP A 366 -19.15 13.97 -8.15
CA ASP A 366 -20.07 13.57 -9.22
C ASP A 366 -21.10 12.55 -8.73
N VAL A 367 -20.67 11.60 -7.91
CA VAL A 367 -21.53 10.61 -7.27
C VAL A 367 -22.49 11.25 -6.28
N GLU A 368 -22.00 12.14 -5.41
CA GLU A 368 -22.82 12.85 -4.43
C GLU A 368 -23.84 13.77 -5.11
N THR A 369 -23.43 14.50 -6.16
CA THR A 369 -24.33 15.37 -6.93
C THR A 369 -25.35 14.60 -7.74
N THR A 370 -24.97 13.48 -8.36
CA THR A 370 -25.90 12.61 -9.09
C THR A 370 -26.92 12.02 -8.12
N PHE A 371 -26.47 11.55 -6.95
CA PHE A 371 -27.35 11.02 -5.91
C PHE A 371 -28.32 12.08 -5.35
N LEU A 372 -27.85 13.31 -5.12
CA LEU A 372 -28.66 14.42 -4.63
C LEU A 372 -29.65 14.96 -5.68
N GLN A 373 -29.31 14.93 -6.97
CA GLN A 373 -30.19 15.35 -8.05
C GLN A 373 -31.28 14.32 -8.37
N GLU A 374 -30.95 13.03 -8.33
CA GLU A 374 -31.90 11.95 -8.66
C GLU A 374 -32.80 11.57 -7.47
N TYR A 375 -32.36 11.80 -6.23
CA TYR A 375 -33.13 11.44 -5.03
C TYR A 375 -33.25 12.58 -3.98
N PRO A 376 -33.73 13.77 -4.34
CA PRO A 376 -33.88 14.90 -3.42
C PRO A 376 -34.83 14.58 -2.24
N ASP A 377 -35.86 13.78 -2.50
CA ASP A 377 -36.92 13.43 -1.53
C ASP A 377 -36.43 12.58 -0.34
N LEU A 378 -35.31 11.86 -0.49
CA LEU A 378 -34.74 11.03 0.58
C LEU A 378 -34.12 11.86 1.71
N PHE A 379 -33.77 13.13 1.44
CA PHE A 379 -33.13 14.02 2.41
C PHE A 379 -34.10 15.03 3.06
N GLU A 380 -35.36 15.06 2.63
CA GLU A 380 -36.37 15.97 3.20
C GLU A 380 -36.86 15.57 4.60
N ARG A 381 -36.54 14.37 5.11
CA ARG A 381 -36.72 14.02 6.53
C ARG A 381 -35.47 14.36 7.36
N LYS A 382 -35.14 15.64 7.47
CA LYS A 382 -34.17 16.12 8.46
C LYS A 382 -34.71 15.91 9.88
N ASN A 383 -34.27 14.84 10.55
CA ASN A 383 -34.29 14.80 12.00
C ASN A 383 -33.23 15.77 12.52
N THR A 384 -33.66 16.88 13.09
CA THR A 384 -32.81 17.83 13.81
C THR A 384 -32.34 17.22 15.13
N ALA A 385 -31.12 16.71 15.17
CA ALA A 385 -30.38 16.50 16.41
C ALA A 385 -29.26 17.54 16.48
N GLN A 386 -29.35 18.47 17.43
CA GLN A 386 -28.30 19.43 17.75
C GLN A 386 -27.48 18.91 18.93
N LEU A 387 -26.15 18.90 18.78
CA LEU A 387 -25.19 18.75 19.88
C LEU A 387 -25.27 19.98 20.81
N ARG A 388 -25.42 19.75 22.11
CA ARG A 388 -25.18 20.77 23.16
C ARG A 388 -24.20 20.23 24.18
N ILE A 389 -23.23 21.08 24.53
CA ILE A 389 -22.28 20.82 25.62
C ILE A 389 -23.03 21.05 26.93
N VAL A 390 -23.03 20.04 27.80
CA VAL A 390 -23.49 20.16 29.19
C VAL A 390 -22.27 20.52 30.04
N LYS A 391 -22.39 21.59 30.83
CA LYS A 391 -21.35 22.10 31.73
C LYS A 391 -21.10 21.17 32.90
#